data_AF-A0A820IP64-F1
#
_entry.id   AF-A0A820IP64-F1
#
_cell.length_a   1.000
_cell.length_b   1.000
_cell.length_c   1.000
_cell.angle_alpha   90.00
_cell.angle_beta   90.00
_cell.angle_gamma   90.00
#
_symmetry.space_group_name_H-M   'P 1'
#
loop_
_entity.id
_entity.type
_entity.pdbx_description
1 polymer ?
#
loop_
_entity_poly.entity_id
_entity_poly.type
_entity_poly.pdbx_seq_one_letter_code
_entity_poly.pdbx_strand_id
1 'polypeptide(L)'
;TCPLDITNPLTNSIVMFDTCPTTLTSTSVYIKSSFYESNFVLGMSWFYSVELQNLEPSTMYYYQIVGSGCVSSSSILNFTSAPFLGDRSRPVRIAAYGDLGVDGLLGDYTNGPCLFEQALNALQTKLSEIDFFLHHGDICYADNTPILVFLKTYEQAMDYCQAAMSVLTSARMYMTATGNHEINCTQVPGIEDACPPNYKQQLPYSHRFNMPSNHSGGHLNTWYSFNYAFIHVITISCEIDFPNAPSGNLRDNTTQINWLINDLARVNRSITPWVIVQCHRPWKGSIANAGLSDSGNCP
;
A
#
# COMPACT_ATOMS: atom_id res chain seq x y z
N THR A 1 -5.85 -32.86 3.23
CA THR A 1 -5.40 -32.65 4.61
C THR A 1 -3.94 -32.26 4.59
N CYS A 2 -3.67 -30.97 4.60
CA CYS A 2 -2.35 -30.47 4.94
C CYS A 2 -2.53 -29.38 5.97
N PRO A 3 -2.17 -29.62 7.25
CA PRO A 3 -2.14 -28.53 8.20
C PRO A 3 -1.00 -27.61 7.76
N LEU A 4 -1.33 -26.42 7.25
CA LEU A 4 -0.36 -25.33 7.23
C LEU A 4 0.04 -25.14 8.69
N ASP A 5 1.29 -25.45 9.02
CA ASP A 5 1.82 -25.16 10.32
C ASP A 5 1.93 -23.63 10.44
N ILE A 6 0.88 -23.01 10.97
CA ILE A 6 0.80 -21.56 11.19
C ILE A 6 1.94 -21.06 12.08
N THR A 7 2.60 -21.94 12.83
CA THR A 7 3.71 -21.62 13.73
C THR A 7 5.07 -21.68 13.03
N ASN A 8 5.17 -22.28 11.85
CA ASN A 8 6.44 -22.50 11.15
C ASN A 8 6.41 -21.85 9.75
N PRO A 9 6.99 -20.64 9.60
CA PRO A 9 6.92 -19.90 8.35
C PRO A 9 7.53 -20.68 7.19
N LEU A 10 7.14 -20.32 5.96
CA LEU A 10 7.85 -20.77 4.77
C LEU A 10 9.32 -20.36 4.93
N THR A 11 10.20 -21.34 5.06
CA THR A 11 11.63 -21.12 5.36
C THR A 11 12.36 -20.36 4.25
N ASN A 12 11.81 -20.36 3.02
CA ASN A 12 12.35 -19.64 1.88
C ASN A 12 11.21 -19.14 0.96
N SER A 13 10.87 -17.85 1.02
CA SER A 13 10.03 -17.22 -0.01
C SER A 13 10.88 -16.85 -1.20
N ILE A 14 10.56 -17.45 -2.35
CA ILE A 14 11.33 -17.33 -3.58
C ILE A 14 10.43 -16.73 -4.65
N VAL A 15 10.96 -15.73 -5.35
CA VAL A 15 10.39 -15.26 -6.62
C VAL A 15 11.34 -15.67 -7.73
N MET A 16 10.83 -16.45 -8.67
CA MET A 16 11.50 -16.72 -9.94
C MET A 16 11.07 -15.64 -10.93
N PHE A 17 11.99 -15.06 -11.67
CA PHE A 17 11.69 -14.01 -12.64
C PHE A 17 12.66 -14.03 -13.82
N ASP A 18 12.21 -13.57 -14.98
CA ASP A 18 13.04 -13.41 -16.18
C ASP A 18 12.30 -12.59 -17.25
N THR A 19 12.98 -12.29 -18.36
CA THR A 19 12.38 -11.62 -19.53
C THR A 19 11.59 -12.58 -20.44
N CYS A 20 11.73 -13.89 -20.23
CA CYS A 20 11.04 -14.93 -20.98
C CYS A 20 9.99 -15.66 -20.12
N PRO A 21 8.72 -15.76 -20.55
CA PRO A 21 7.65 -16.35 -19.74
C PRO A 21 7.77 -17.87 -19.59
N THR A 22 8.54 -18.56 -20.44
CA THR A 22 8.66 -20.04 -20.42
C THR A 22 9.88 -20.52 -19.66
N THR A 23 10.76 -19.63 -19.23
CA THR A 23 12.09 -19.99 -18.70
C THR A 23 12.49 -18.98 -17.64
N LEU A 24 11.94 -19.14 -16.43
CA LEU A 24 12.28 -18.30 -15.29
C LEU A 24 13.54 -18.86 -14.60
N THR A 25 14.70 -18.26 -14.87
CA THR A 25 15.99 -18.76 -14.36
C THR A 25 16.59 -17.91 -13.26
N SER A 26 16.29 -16.60 -13.25
CA SER A 26 16.73 -15.73 -12.17
C SER A 26 15.87 -15.98 -10.94
N THR A 27 16.53 -16.06 -9.78
CA THR A 27 15.86 -16.21 -8.49
C THR A 27 16.22 -15.02 -7.63
N SER A 28 15.22 -14.45 -6.97
CA SER A 28 15.44 -13.61 -5.81
C SER A 28 14.89 -14.34 -4.59
N VAL A 29 15.75 -14.46 -3.59
CA VAL A 29 15.43 -15.11 -2.32
C VAL A 29 15.38 -14.02 -1.27
N TYR A 30 14.23 -13.99 -0.59
CA TYR A 30 13.98 -13.42 0.74
C TYR A 30 14.88 -12.27 1.24
N ILE A 31 14.25 -11.12 1.51
CA ILE A 31 14.87 -10.03 2.31
C ILE A 31 14.16 -9.85 3.67
N LYS A 32 12.84 -10.09 3.77
CA LYS A 32 12.06 -9.86 5.00
C LYS A 32 10.76 -10.68 5.04
N SER A 33 10.53 -11.40 6.14
CA SER A 33 9.23 -11.90 6.59
C SER A 33 8.85 -11.08 7.80
N SER A 34 7.56 -10.84 7.94
CA SER A 34 7.05 -10.33 9.18
C SER A 34 5.79 -11.06 9.58
N PHE A 35 5.71 -11.27 10.88
CA PHE A 35 4.63 -11.96 11.55
C PHE A 35 3.73 -10.93 12.23
N TYR A 36 2.43 -11.02 12.01
CA TYR A 36 1.45 -10.23 12.71
C TYR A 36 0.40 -11.16 13.33
N GLU A 37 0.30 -11.11 14.66
CA GLU A 37 -0.73 -11.82 15.43
C GLU A 37 -1.79 -10.82 15.88
N SER A 38 -3.02 -10.98 15.37
CA SER A 38 -4.16 -10.27 15.92
C SER A 38 -4.60 -10.95 17.23
N ASN A 39 -4.68 -10.18 18.32
CA ASN A 39 -5.14 -10.69 19.64
C ASN A 39 -6.64 -11.06 19.67
N PHE A 40 -7.36 -10.97 18.55
CA PHE A 40 -8.77 -11.34 18.43
C PHE A 40 -8.92 -12.50 17.47
N VAL A 41 -9.74 -13.47 17.89
CA VAL A 41 -10.01 -14.76 17.26
C VAL A 41 -10.10 -14.63 15.73
N LEU A 42 -9.04 -15.12 15.05
CA LEU A 42 -8.68 -15.06 13.61
C LEU A 42 -7.75 -13.89 13.26
N GLY A 43 -6.51 -14.11 12.79
CA GLY A 43 -5.79 -15.33 12.46
C GLY A 43 -4.41 -14.89 11.96
N MET A 44 -3.37 -15.60 12.36
CA MET A 44 -1.97 -15.28 12.06
C MET A 44 -1.73 -15.09 10.56
N SER A 45 -1.15 -13.95 10.16
CA SER A 45 -0.79 -13.68 8.77
C SER A 45 0.73 -13.58 8.61
N TRP A 46 1.26 -14.34 7.67
CA TRP A 46 2.66 -14.27 7.26
C TRP A 46 2.79 -13.41 6.01
N PHE A 47 3.57 -12.35 6.10
CA PHE A 47 3.86 -11.46 4.97
C PHE A 47 5.29 -11.67 4.52
N TYR A 48 5.47 -11.71 3.20
CA TYR A 48 6.76 -11.97 2.57
C TYR A 48 7.07 -10.87 1.57
N SER A 49 8.29 -10.33 1.63
CA SER A 49 8.78 -9.32 0.70
C SER A 49 10.09 -9.78 0.07
N VAL A 50 10.15 -9.66 -1.25
CA VAL A 50 11.32 -10.02 -2.07
C VAL A 50 11.65 -8.81 -2.96
N GLU A 51 12.92 -8.41 -2.97
CA GLU A 51 13.39 -7.35 -3.85
C GLU A 51 14.02 -7.96 -5.10
N LEU A 52 13.58 -7.52 -6.27
CA LEU A 52 14.19 -7.87 -7.55
C LEU A 52 15.21 -6.80 -7.91
N GLN A 53 16.48 -7.19 -7.99
CA GLN A 53 17.59 -6.27 -8.23
C GLN A 53 18.10 -6.40 -9.68
N ASN A 54 18.85 -5.39 -10.13
CA ASN A 54 19.52 -5.36 -11.44
C ASN A 54 18.55 -5.59 -12.61
N LEU A 55 17.34 -5.01 -12.53
CA LEU A 55 16.39 -5.03 -13.62
C LEU A 55 16.83 -4.05 -14.72
N GLU A 56 16.79 -4.50 -15.97
CA GLU A 56 16.99 -3.63 -17.12
C GLU A 56 15.85 -2.61 -17.20
N PRO A 57 16.10 -1.32 -17.52
CA PRO A 57 15.05 -0.31 -17.59
C PRO A 57 14.01 -0.61 -18.67
N SER A 58 12.76 -0.18 -18.46
CA SER A 58 11.66 -0.33 -19.45
C SER A 58 11.52 -1.74 -20.03
N THR A 59 11.77 -2.76 -19.23
CA THR A 59 11.82 -4.15 -19.65
C THR A 59 10.66 -4.91 -19.02
N MET A 60 9.97 -5.71 -19.83
CA MET A 60 8.93 -6.61 -19.35
C MET A 60 9.58 -7.82 -18.68
N TYR A 61 9.20 -8.05 -17.42
CA TYR A 61 9.59 -9.22 -16.65
C TYR A 61 8.38 -10.06 -16.34
N TYR A 62 8.55 -11.37 -16.47
CA TYR A 62 7.63 -12.38 -15.99
C TYR A 62 8.12 -12.90 -14.66
N TYR A 63 7.21 -13.18 -13.74
CA TYR A 63 7.58 -13.69 -12.42
C TYR A 63 6.56 -14.69 -11.88
N GLN A 64 7.04 -15.57 -11.00
CA GLN A 64 6.23 -16.53 -10.29
C GLN A 64 6.62 -16.53 -8.81
N ILE A 65 5.60 -16.44 -7.95
CA ILE A 65 5.76 -16.65 -6.52
C ILE A 65 5.80 -18.16 -6.30
N VAL A 66 6.95 -18.67 -5.86
CA VAL A 66 7.17 -20.11 -5.69
C VAL A 66 6.49 -20.56 -4.40
N GLY A 67 5.54 -21.48 -4.55
CA GLY A 67 4.86 -22.13 -3.44
C GLY A 67 5.80 -23.06 -2.69
N SER A 68 5.51 -23.31 -1.41
CA SER A 68 6.28 -24.24 -0.58
C SER A 68 5.34 -25.01 0.35
N GLY A 69 5.73 -26.26 0.66
CA GLY A 69 4.91 -27.21 1.39
C GLY A 69 3.58 -27.48 0.66
N CYS A 70 2.49 -26.96 1.22
CA CYS A 70 1.13 -27.17 0.72
C CYS A 70 0.50 -25.94 0.07
N VAL A 71 1.29 -24.87 -0.12
CA VAL A 71 0.88 -23.69 -0.88
C VAL A 71 1.32 -23.90 -2.32
N SER A 72 0.38 -23.84 -3.26
CA SER A 72 0.68 -23.87 -4.69
C SER A 72 1.41 -22.60 -5.12
N SER A 73 2.32 -22.72 -6.10
CA SER A 73 2.89 -21.54 -6.77
C SER A 73 1.80 -20.71 -7.45
N SER A 74 2.05 -19.41 -7.59
CA SER A 74 1.18 -18.54 -8.38
C SER A 74 1.17 -18.94 -9.85
N SER A 75 0.21 -18.42 -10.62
CA SER A 75 0.39 -18.30 -12.07
C SER A 75 1.62 -17.43 -12.39
N ILE A 76 2.09 -17.52 -13.64
CA ILE A 76 3.11 -16.58 -14.12
C ILE A 76 2.44 -15.23 -14.36
N LEU A 77 2.93 -14.23 -13.65
CA LEU A 77 2.50 -12.84 -13.70
C LEU A 77 3.56 -12.02 -14.44
N ASN A 78 3.27 -10.75 -14.73
CA ASN A 78 4.25 -9.88 -15.38
C ASN A 78 4.11 -8.43 -14.92
N PHE A 79 5.22 -7.71 -14.99
CA PHE A 79 5.30 -6.27 -14.81
C PHE A 79 6.33 -5.68 -15.76
N THR A 80 6.36 -4.36 -15.91
CA THR A 80 7.40 -3.64 -16.64
C THR A 80 8.22 -2.82 -15.66
N SER A 81 9.55 -2.99 -15.67
CA SER A 81 10.46 -2.21 -14.83
C SER A 81 10.41 -0.72 -15.18
N ALA A 82 10.77 0.13 -14.23
CA ALA A 82 10.79 1.57 -14.44
C ALA A 82 11.74 1.96 -15.60
N PRO A 83 11.46 3.05 -16.34
CA PRO A 83 12.43 3.64 -17.26
C PRO A 83 13.69 4.10 -16.54
N PHE A 84 14.75 4.34 -17.32
CA PHE A 84 15.99 4.87 -16.75
C PHE A 84 15.74 6.26 -16.14
N LEU A 85 16.52 6.58 -15.12
CA LEU A 85 16.39 7.84 -14.40
C LEU A 85 16.57 9.04 -15.35
N GLY A 86 15.59 9.93 -15.39
CA GLY A 86 15.57 11.10 -16.27
C GLY A 86 15.06 10.86 -17.68
N ASP A 87 14.58 9.66 -18.03
CA ASP A 87 13.96 9.39 -19.33
C ASP A 87 12.81 10.34 -19.61
N ARG A 88 12.76 10.96 -20.79
CA ARG A 88 11.67 11.85 -21.25
C ARG A 88 11.14 11.46 -22.62
N SER A 89 11.42 10.23 -23.06
CA SER A 89 11.06 9.72 -24.39
C SER A 89 9.55 9.61 -24.60
N ARG A 90 8.76 9.47 -23.53
CA ARG A 90 7.30 9.40 -23.56
C ARG A 90 6.66 10.03 -22.32
N PRO A 91 5.35 10.37 -22.38
CA PRO A 91 4.58 10.73 -21.20
C PRO A 91 4.56 9.59 -20.16
N VAL A 92 4.54 9.98 -18.88
CA VAL A 92 4.27 9.08 -17.75
C VAL A 92 2.81 9.27 -17.32
N ARG A 93 2.07 8.17 -17.19
CA ARG A 93 0.64 8.13 -16.82
C ARG A 93 0.49 7.53 -15.44
N ILE A 94 0.13 8.36 -14.47
CA ILE A 94 -0.03 7.98 -13.06
C ILE A 94 -1.53 7.96 -12.75
N ALA A 95 -2.02 6.84 -12.21
CA ALA A 95 -3.35 6.80 -11.61
C ALA A 95 -3.23 7.15 -10.13
N ALA A 96 -3.90 8.21 -9.70
CA ALA A 96 -3.78 8.77 -8.36
C ALA A 96 -5.16 8.93 -7.72
N TYR A 97 -5.37 8.31 -6.57
CA TYR A 97 -6.65 8.30 -5.83
C TYR A 97 -6.40 8.05 -4.34
N GLY A 98 -7.40 8.27 -3.51
CA GLY A 98 -7.40 7.93 -2.08
C GLY A 98 -8.74 7.31 -1.71
N ASP A 99 -8.88 6.86 -0.46
CA ASP A 99 -10.18 6.60 0.14
C ASP A 99 -10.97 5.51 -0.63
N LEU A 100 -10.26 4.47 -1.09
CA LEU A 100 -10.86 3.45 -1.96
C LEU A 100 -11.87 2.59 -1.19
N GLY A 101 -11.44 2.02 -0.05
CA GLY A 101 -12.26 1.22 0.87
C GLY A 101 -12.89 -0.03 0.29
N VAL A 102 -13.29 -0.96 1.14
CA VAL A 102 -14.06 -2.13 0.69
C VAL A 102 -15.52 -1.94 1.08
N ASP A 103 -16.38 -1.82 0.08
CA ASP A 103 -17.83 -1.83 0.31
C ASP A 103 -18.29 -3.22 0.75
N GLY A 104 -19.15 -3.25 1.77
CA GLY A 104 -20.10 -4.35 1.91
C GLY A 104 -19.60 -5.66 2.51
N LEU A 105 -18.36 -5.76 3.04
CA LEU A 105 -18.06 -6.90 3.89
C LEU A 105 -18.74 -6.78 5.27
N LEU A 106 -18.77 -5.60 5.90
CA LEU A 106 -19.48 -5.38 7.17
C LEU A 106 -19.94 -3.93 7.51
N GLY A 107 -19.77 -2.90 6.66
CA GLY A 107 -20.25 -1.57 7.05
C GLY A 107 -19.77 -0.38 6.24
N ASP A 108 -20.24 -0.27 5.00
CA ASP A 108 -20.65 1.03 4.48
C ASP A 108 -21.94 0.78 3.68
N TYR A 109 -23.07 0.87 4.36
CA TYR A 109 -24.40 0.82 3.74
C TYR A 109 -24.85 2.21 3.26
N THR A 110 -24.02 3.23 3.44
CA THR A 110 -24.38 4.64 3.26
C THR A 110 -23.90 5.22 1.94
N ASN A 111 -22.79 4.71 1.39
CA ASN A 111 -22.19 5.21 0.14
C ASN A 111 -22.47 4.35 -1.09
N GLY A 112 -23.70 3.83 -1.24
CA GLY A 112 -24.14 3.13 -2.45
C GLY A 112 -23.47 1.76 -2.69
N PRO A 113 -24.16 0.81 -3.34
CA PRO A 113 -23.58 -0.50 -3.59
C PRO A 113 -22.44 -0.42 -4.63
N CYS A 114 -21.29 -1.03 -4.31
CA CYS A 114 -20.20 -1.39 -5.24
C CYS A 114 -19.33 -0.24 -5.78
N LEU A 115 -19.14 0.87 -5.07
CA LEU A 115 -18.14 1.89 -5.45
C LEU A 115 -16.73 1.31 -5.53
N PHE A 116 -16.33 0.47 -4.59
CA PHE A 116 -15.03 -0.22 -4.61
C PHE A 116 -14.82 -0.99 -5.92
N GLU A 117 -15.78 -1.86 -6.27
CA GLU A 117 -15.71 -2.70 -7.46
C GLU A 117 -15.80 -1.87 -8.75
N GLN A 118 -16.58 -0.79 -8.76
CA GLN A 118 -16.66 0.14 -9.88
C GLN A 118 -15.33 0.87 -10.09
N ALA A 119 -14.69 1.33 -9.02
CA ALA A 119 -13.38 1.97 -9.07
C ALA A 119 -12.30 0.98 -9.55
N LEU A 120 -12.27 -0.24 -9.02
CA LEU A 120 -11.36 -1.29 -9.47
C LEU A 120 -11.55 -1.62 -10.95
N ASN A 121 -12.80 -1.79 -11.39
CA ASN A 121 -13.11 -2.04 -12.80
C ASN A 121 -12.63 -0.88 -13.69
N ALA A 122 -12.90 0.37 -13.30
CA ALA A 122 -12.43 1.55 -14.02
C ALA A 122 -10.89 1.57 -14.16
N LEU A 123 -10.16 1.32 -13.07
CA LEU A 123 -8.69 1.23 -13.07
C LEU A 123 -8.21 0.07 -13.94
N GLN A 124 -8.87 -1.09 -13.89
CA GLN A 124 -8.53 -2.26 -14.68
C GLN A 124 -8.68 -2.00 -16.19
N THR A 125 -9.74 -1.31 -16.62
CA THR A 125 -9.92 -0.95 -18.04
C THR A 125 -8.81 -0.03 -18.58
N LYS A 126 -8.13 0.68 -17.69
CA LYS A 126 -7.03 1.62 -18.02
C LYS A 126 -5.64 1.06 -17.68
N LEU A 127 -5.53 -0.17 -17.19
CA LEU A 127 -4.29 -0.75 -16.69
C LEU A 127 -3.16 -0.79 -17.74
N SER A 128 -3.49 -0.97 -19.02
CA SER A 128 -2.51 -0.95 -20.12
C SER A 128 -1.92 0.45 -20.38
N GLU A 129 -2.60 1.50 -19.94
CA GLU A 129 -2.17 2.89 -20.07
C GLU A 129 -1.39 3.38 -18.85
N ILE A 130 -1.66 2.82 -17.67
CA ILE A 130 -1.10 3.27 -16.40
C ILE A 130 0.31 2.72 -16.21
N ASP A 131 1.24 3.60 -15.84
CA ASP A 131 2.63 3.27 -15.51
C ASP A 131 2.77 2.81 -14.05
N PHE A 132 2.11 3.51 -13.13
CA PHE A 132 2.03 3.14 -11.72
C PHE A 132 0.87 3.84 -10.99
N PHE A 133 0.55 3.34 -9.80
CA PHE A 133 -0.51 3.85 -8.94
C PHE A 133 0.05 4.63 -7.75
N LEU A 134 -0.61 5.74 -7.42
CA LEU A 134 -0.48 6.46 -6.16
C LEU A 134 -1.81 6.33 -5.40
N HIS A 135 -1.77 5.69 -4.23
CA HIS A 135 -2.93 5.54 -3.36
C HIS A 135 -2.69 6.36 -2.08
N HIS A 136 -3.35 7.50 -1.96
CA HIS A 136 -3.10 8.51 -0.94
C HIS A 136 -3.67 8.18 0.45
N GLY A 137 -3.69 6.92 0.88
CA GLY A 137 -4.18 6.51 2.20
C GLY A 137 -5.68 6.20 2.26
N ASP A 138 -6.08 5.68 3.41
CA ASP A 138 -7.40 5.09 3.68
C ASP A 138 -7.73 3.99 2.67
N ILE A 139 -6.93 2.93 2.72
CA ILE A 139 -6.80 1.97 1.62
C ILE A 139 -7.97 0.99 1.60
N CYS A 140 -8.26 0.40 2.76
CA CYS A 140 -9.23 -0.67 2.89
C CYS A 140 -10.35 -0.38 3.91
N TYR A 141 -10.19 0.64 4.77
CA TYR A 141 -11.11 0.94 5.87
C TYR A 141 -11.43 -0.30 6.74
N ALA A 142 -10.43 -1.15 6.98
CA ALA A 142 -10.64 -2.40 7.71
C ALA A 142 -11.04 -2.16 9.19
N ASP A 143 -10.70 -0.99 9.73
CA ASP A 143 -11.09 -0.50 11.05
C ASP A 143 -12.56 -0.03 11.14
N ASN A 144 -13.23 0.23 10.02
CA ASN A 144 -14.68 0.50 9.97
C ASN A 144 -15.53 -0.74 10.21
N THR A 145 -14.89 -1.89 10.33
CA THR A 145 -15.62 -3.10 10.67
C THR A 145 -16.09 -3.05 12.13
N PRO A 146 -17.40 -3.23 12.41
CA PRO A 146 -17.93 -3.00 13.74
C PRO A 146 -17.24 -3.87 14.78
N ILE A 147 -16.55 -3.22 15.73
CA ILE A 147 -15.95 -3.81 16.95
C ILE A 147 -16.92 -4.70 17.74
N LEU A 148 -18.23 -4.58 17.49
CA LEU A 148 -19.30 -5.32 18.16
C LEU A 148 -19.61 -6.71 17.59
N VAL A 149 -18.98 -7.15 16.49
CA VAL A 149 -19.13 -8.54 16.00
C VAL A 149 -17.91 -9.35 16.41
N PHE A 150 -18.06 -10.13 17.49
CA PHE A 150 -17.01 -10.92 18.16
C PHE A 150 -16.30 -12.01 17.31
N LEU A 151 -16.47 -12.05 15.99
CA LEU A 151 -15.82 -13.03 15.11
C LEU A 151 -15.57 -12.39 13.73
N LYS A 152 -14.28 -12.30 13.36
CA LYS A 152 -13.77 -12.04 11.99
C LYS A 152 -14.13 -10.69 11.32
N THR A 153 -13.25 -9.69 11.41
CA THR A 153 -13.53 -8.43 10.70
C THR A 153 -12.33 -7.72 10.06
N TYR A 154 -11.31 -7.29 10.83
CA TYR A 154 -10.20 -6.48 10.28
C TYR A 154 -9.30 -7.25 9.29
N GLU A 155 -8.71 -8.37 9.73
CA GLU A 155 -7.80 -9.15 8.87
C GLU A 155 -8.52 -9.65 7.62
N GLN A 156 -9.80 -10.00 7.73
CA GLN A 156 -10.61 -10.41 6.59
C GLN A 156 -10.90 -9.27 5.60
N ALA A 157 -11.20 -8.07 6.10
CA ALA A 157 -11.37 -6.89 5.27
C ALA A 157 -10.07 -6.56 4.52
N MET A 158 -8.93 -6.62 5.22
CA MET A 158 -7.62 -6.44 4.59
C MET A 158 -7.32 -7.53 3.55
N ASP A 159 -7.58 -8.80 3.87
CA ASP A 159 -7.33 -9.91 2.94
C ASP A 159 -8.21 -9.82 1.69
N TYR A 160 -9.50 -9.48 1.85
CA TYR A 160 -10.39 -9.23 0.72
C TYR A 160 -9.91 -8.06 -0.13
N CYS A 161 -9.62 -6.93 0.51
CA CYS A 161 -9.13 -5.71 -0.16
C CYS A 161 -7.88 -6.01 -1.00
N GLN A 162 -6.88 -6.68 -0.40
CA GLN A 162 -5.64 -7.03 -1.09
C GLN A 162 -5.85 -8.07 -2.20
N ALA A 163 -6.74 -9.04 -1.99
CA ALA A 163 -7.11 -10.02 -3.01
C ALA A 163 -7.80 -9.35 -4.22
N ALA A 164 -8.76 -8.45 -3.97
CA ALA A 164 -9.46 -7.72 -5.03
C ALA A 164 -8.52 -6.78 -5.80
N MET A 165 -7.62 -6.07 -5.09
CA MET A 165 -6.62 -5.20 -5.72
C MET A 165 -5.51 -5.96 -6.46
N SER A 166 -5.38 -7.28 -6.29
CA SER A 166 -4.27 -8.07 -6.86
C SER A 166 -4.19 -7.97 -8.39
N VAL A 167 -5.31 -7.74 -9.08
CA VAL A 167 -5.34 -7.52 -10.54
C VAL A 167 -4.57 -6.27 -10.97
N LEU A 168 -4.50 -5.25 -10.09
CA LEU A 168 -3.75 -4.03 -10.32
C LEU A 168 -2.31 -4.14 -9.79
N THR A 169 -2.18 -4.61 -8.54
CA THR A 169 -0.90 -4.59 -7.80
C THR A 169 0.10 -5.65 -8.28
N SER A 170 -0.36 -6.72 -8.90
CA SER A 170 0.53 -7.71 -9.54
C SER A 170 1.11 -7.22 -10.87
N ALA A 171 0.46 -6.25 -11.53
CA ALA A 171 0.82 -5.81 -12.87
C ALA A 171 1.60 -4.49 -12.89
N ARG A 172 1.38 -3.62 -11.90
CA ARG A 172 2.03 -2.30 -11.81
C ARG A 172 2.45 -2.00 -10.38
N MET A 173 3.50 -1.19 -10.28
CA MET A 173 3.91 -0.60 -9.01
C MET A 173 2.74 0.16 -8.37
N TYR A 174 2.50 -0.11 -7.09
CA TYR A 174 1.36 0.43 -6.34
C TYR A 174 1.85 1.07 -5.05
N MET A 175 1.93 2.40 -5.03
CA MET A 175 2.59 3.16 -3.98
C MET A 175 1.57 3.81 -3.06
N THR A 176 1.60 3.46 -1.78
CA THR A 176 0.60 3.92 -0.81
C THR A 176 1.14 4.99 0.13
N ALA A 177 0.32 5.97 0.48
CA ALA A 177 0.48 6.77 1.69
C ALA A 177 -0.35 6.14 2.82
N THR A 178 -0.12 6.59 4.05
CA THR A 178 -1.00 6.26 5.19
C THR A 178 -2.02 7.36 5.41
N GLY A 179 -3.28 6.98 5.58
CA GLY A 179 -4.36 7.83 6.07
C GLY A 179 -4.68 7.55 7.54
N ASN A 180 -5.76 8.14 8.05
CA ASN A 180 -6.14 7.91 9.44
C ASN A 180 -6.62 6.48 9.69
N HIS A 181 -7.20 5.79 8.69
CA HIS A 181 -7.65 4.41 8.84
C HIS A 181 -6.50 3.39 8.91
N GLU A 182 -5.27 3.79 8.56
CA GLU A 182 -4.08 2.96 8.74
C GLU A 182 -3.38 3.17 10.09
N ILE A 183 -3.79 4.18 10.87
CA ILE A 183 -3.06 4.64 12.06
C ILE A 183 -3.95 4.68 13.31
N ASN A 184 -5.22 5.06 13.14
CA ASN A 184 -6.19 5.19 14.21
C ASN A 184 -7.32 4.18 14.02
N CYS A 185 -7.83 3.61 15.12
CA CYS A 185 -9.07 2.83 15.13
C CYS A 185 -10.26 3.63 15.69
N THR A 186 -10.23 4.96 15.58
CA THR A 186 -10.99 5.87 16.47
C THR A 186 -12.17 6.58 15.79
N GLN A 187 -12.87 5.93 14.87
CA GLN A 187 -14.06 6.53 14.26
C GLN A 187 -15.32 6.47 15.13
N VAL A 188 -15.32 5.64 16.18
CA VAL A 188 -16.44 5.56 17.11
C VAL A 188 -16.09 6.33 18.38
N PRO A 189 -16.80 7.45 18.66
CA PRO A 189 -16.59 8.21 19.88
C PRO A 189 -16.83 7.34 21.13
N GLY A 190 -15.89 7.36 22.08
CA GLY A 190 -15.97 6.64 23.35
C GLY A 190 -15.32 5.24 23.37
N ILE A 191 -14.67 4.81 22.29
CA ILE A 191 -13.86 3.57 22.25
C ILE A 191 -12.42 3.81 21.80
N GLU A 192 -11.91 5.04 21.90
CA GLU A 192 -10.57 5.44 21.47
C GLU A 192 -9.46 4.68 22.22
N ASP A 193 -9.75 4.27 23.46
CA ASP A 193 -8.89 3.45 24.31
C ASP A 193 -8.93 1.96 23.96
N ALA A 194 -9.94 1.51 23.19
CA ALA A 194 -10.06 0.12 22.74
C ALA A 194 -9.18 -0.18 21.52
N CYS A 195 -8.62 0.83 20.86
CA CYS A 195 -7.71 0.64 19.73
C CYS A 195 -6.40 -0.02 20.20
N PRO A 196 -6.08 -1.24 19.74
CA PRO A 196 -4.93 -1.98 20.24
C PRO A 196 -3.61 -1.23 19.99
N PRO A 197 -2.64 -1.26 20.93
CA PRO A 197 -1.38 -0.50 20.80
C PRO A 197 -0.57 -0.79 19.53
N ASN A 198 -0.68 -1.99 18.97
CA ASN A 198 -0.04 -2.39 17.71
C ASN A 198 -0.64 -1.68 16.47
N TYR A 199 -1.92 -1.31 16.49
CA TYR A 199 -2.55 -0.55 15.42
C TYR A 199 -2.07 0.90 15.42
N LYS A 200 -1.99 1.52 16.61
CA LYS A 200 -1.42 2.86 16.80
C LYS A 200 0.06 2.94 16.37
N GLN A 201 0.75 1.81 16.28
CA GLN A 201 2.12 1.68 15.79
C GLN A 201 2.22 1.34 14.30
N GLN A 202 1.10 1.37 13.56
CA GLN A 202 1.05 1.18 12.10
C GLN A 202 1.51 -0.21 11.67
N LEU A 203 1.53 -1.18 12.59
CA LEU A 203 2.04 -2.51 12.32
C LEU A 203 1.25 -3.22 11.23
N PRO A 204 -0.11 -3.24 11.24
CA PRO A 204 -0.88 -3.91 10.19
C PRO A 204 -0.55 -3.40 8.78
N TYR A 205 -0.47 -2.08 8.61
CA TYR A 205 -0.08 -1.45 7.35
C TYR A 205 1.37 -1.81 6.97
N SER A 206 2.31 -1.67 7.92
CA SER A 206 3.74 -1.88 7.66
C SER A 206 4.11 -3.32 7.29
N HIS A 207 3.29 -4.29 7.70
CA HIS A 207 3.45 -5.70 7.37
C HIS A 207 2.88 -6.05 6.00
N ARG A 208 1.80 -5.37 5.57
CA ARG A 208 1.04 -5.68 4.36
C ARG A 208 1.54 -4.98 3.11
N PHE A 209 2.11 -3.80 3.27
CA PHE A 209 2.67 -3.01 2.18
C PHE A 209 4.20 -2.97 2.28
N ASN A 210 4.87 -2.88 1.15
CA ASN A 210 6.33 -2.79 1.10
C ASN A 210 6.72 -1.60 0.22
N MET A 211 7.01 -0.48 0.85
CA MET A 211 7.42 0.77 0.22
C MET A 211 8.94 0.95 0.37
N PRO A 212 9.59 1.76 -0.48
CA PRO A 212 11.05 1.92 -0.49
C PRO A 212 11.54 2.83 0.65
N SER A 213 10.96 2.73 1.85
CA SER A 213 11.37 3.54 3.00
C SER A 213 12.83 3.27 3.36
N ASN A 214 13.27 2.01 3.34
CA ASN A 214 14.67 1.68 3.64
C ASN A 214 15.64 2.25 2.59
N HIS A 215 15.24 2.29 1.32
CA HIS A 215 16.06 2.81 0.21
C HIS A 215 16.14 4.34 0.20
N SER A 216 15.09 5.02 0.64
CA SER A 216 15.02 6.49 0.68
C SER A 216 15.41 7.11 2.02
N GLY A 217 15.72 6.29 3.03
CA GLY A 217 15.98 6.73 4.41
C GLY A 217 14.70 7.13 5.17
N GLY A 218 13.54 6.71 4.69
CA GLY A 218 12.24 6.89 5.31
C GLY A 218 11.95 5.87 6.43
N HIS A 219 10.67 5.67 6.77
CA HIS A 219 10.31 4.77 7.88
C HIS A 219 9.00 4.00 7.69
N LEU A 220 9.02 2.69 8.00
CA LEU A 220 7.87 1.77 8.08
C LEU A 220 6.81 1.98 6.99
N ASN A 221 7.24 2.28 5.77
CA ASN A 221 6.36 2.61 4.63
C ASN A 221 5.54 3.90 4.75
N THR A 222 5.65 4.66 5.85
CA THR A 222 4.84 5.84 6.17
C THR A 222 5.30 7.11 5.49
N TRP A 223 6.61 7.24 5.31
CA TRP A 223 7.22 8.22 4.42
C TRP A 223 8.42 7.60 3.74
N TYR A 224 8.59 7.96 2.49
CA TYR A 224 9.61 7.44 1.59
C TYR A 224 9.61 8.26 0.31
N SER A 225 10.65 8.10 -0.51
CA SER A 225 10.70 8.68 -1.84
C SER A 225 11.18 7.65 -2.87
N PHE A 226 10.88 7.89 -4.14
CA PHE A 226 11.38 7.10 -5.25
C PHE A 226 11.43 7.93 -6.53
N ASN A 227 12.16 7.44 -7.52
CA ASN A 227 12.18 8.03 -8.85
C ASN A 227 11.48 7.11 -9.85
N TYR A 228 10.77 7.70 -10.79
CA TYR A 228 10.23 7.01 -11.96
C TYR A 228 10.45 7.90 -13.19
N ALA A 229 11.26 7.43 -14.14
CA ALA A 229 11.67 8.24 -15.29
C ALA A 229 12.18 9.63 -14.84
N PHE A 230 11.55 10.71 -15.30
CA PHE A 230 11.89 12.10 -15.02
C PHE A 230 11.13 12.72 -13.82
N ILE A 231 10.53 11.87 -12.96
CA ILE A 231 9.71 12.28 -11.82
C ILE A 231 10.33 11.77 -10.53
N HIS A 232 10.44 12.66 -9.54
CA HIS A 232 10.74 12.32 -8.15
C HIS A 232 9.44 12.36 -7.34
N VAL A 233 9.07 11.26 -6.71
CA VAL A 233 7.85 11.14 -5.91
C VAL A 233 8.22 11.02 -4.44
N ILE A 234 7.56 11.81 -3.61
CA ILE A 234 7.72 11.85 -2.17
C ILE A 234 6.38 11.48 -1.53
N THR A 235 6.40 10.51 -0.65
CA THR A 235 5.29 10.18 0.24
C THR A 235 5.64 10.66 1.64
N ILE A 236 4.73 11.41 2.24
CA ILE A 236 4.79 11.82 3.64
C ILE A 236 3.56 11.31 4.38
N SER A 237 3.69 11.09 5.68
CA SER A 237 2.55 10.92 6.56
C SER A 237 2.00 12.29 6.95
N CYS A 238 0.73 12.51 6.62
CA CYS A 238 -0.04 13.68 7.06
C CYS A 238 -0.82 13.42 8.37
N GLU A 239 -0.48 12.35 9.08
CA GLU A 239 -1.14 11.94 10.32
C GLU A 239 -0.22 12.03 11.54
N ILE A 240 1.07 11.72 11.39
CA ILE A 240 2.01 11.55 12.51
C ILE A 240 3.34 12.28 12.29
N ASP A 241 4.07 12.51 13.38
CA ASP A 241 5.48 12.93 13.40
C ASP A 241 5.77 14.28 12.74
N PHE A 242 4.91 15.26 13.05
CA PHE A 242 5.11 16.69 12.79
C PHE A 242 4.39 17.55 13.85
N PRO A 243 4.72 18.85 13.99
CA PRO A 243 4.06 19.71 14.97
C PRO A 243 2.55 19.79 14.72
N ASN A 244 1.75 19.48 15.75
CA ASN A 244 0.28 19.40 15.67
C ASN A 244 -0.25 18.30 14.73
N ALA A 245 0.51 17.20 14.58
CA ALA A 245 0.05 16.02 13.86
C ALA A 245 -1.29 15.50 14.42
N PRO A 246 -2.31 15.25 13.56
CA PRO A 246 -3.65 14.84 13.99
C PRO A 246 -3.68 13.58 14.85
N SER A 247 -2.80 12.63 14.55
CA SER A 247 -2.67 11.34 15.23
C SER A 247 -1.48 11.33 16.21
N GLY A 248 -0.94 12.49 16.54
CA GLY A 248 0.17 12.66 17.46
C GLY A 248 1.54 12.33 16.88
N ASN A 249 2.55 12.20 17.73
CA ASN A 249 3.91 11.84 17.32
C ASN A 249 4.23 10.48 17.91
N LEU A 250 4.48 9.50 17.04
CA LEU A 250 4.89 8.15 17.44
C LEU A 250 6.38 8.09 17.75
N ARG A 251 7.16 9.03 17.21
CA ARG A 251 8.61 9.15 17.40
C ARG A 251 8.97 10.53 17.93
N ASP A 252 9.19 11.46 17.02
CA ASP A 252 9.40 12.87 17.31
C ASP A 252 8.84 13.70 16.16
N ASN A 253 8.50 14.95 16.46
CA ASN A 253 7.83 15.84 15.52
C ASN A 253 8.78 16.50 14.50
N THR A 254 10.05 16.06 14.43
CA THR A 254 11.06 16.62 13.52
C THR A 254 11.64 15.59 12.56
N THR A 255 11.57 14.30 12.85
CA THR A 255 12.27 13.26 12.07
C THR A 255 11.77 13.21 10.64
N GLN A 256 10.46 13.21 10.43
CA GLN A 256 9.89 13.27 9.07
C GLN A 256 10.28 14.56 8.36
N ILE A 257 10.22 15.71 9.05
CA ILE A 257 10.55 17.01 8.48
C ILE A 257 12.02 17.08 8.05
N ASN A 258 12.93 16.62 8.92
CA ASN A 258 14.36 16.57 8.63
C ASN A 258 14.66 15.60 7.49
N TRP A 259 14.00 14.45 7.45
CA TRP A 259 14.09 13.52 6.33
C TRP A 259 13.64 14.19 5.02
N LEU A 260 12.48 14.85 5.02
CA LEU A 260 11.93 15.54 3.85
C LEU A 260 12.85 16.66 3.34
N ILE A 261 13.42 17.46 4.24
CA ILE A 261 14.40 18.51 3.89
C ILE A 261 15.61 17.89 3.19
N ASN A 262 16.16 16.81 3.75
CA ASN A 262 17.31 16.11 3.19
C ASN A 262 16.98 15.44 1.85
N ASP A 263 15.78 14.89 1.70
CA ASP A 263 15.32 14.26 0.47
C ASP A 263 15.18 15.29 -0.66
N LEU A 264 14.49 16.39 -0.40
CA LEU A 264 14.33 17.52 -1.33
C LEU A 264 15.67 18.13 -1.73
N ALA A 265 16.63 18.25 -0.81
CA ALA A 265 17.96 18.77 -1.09
C ALA A 265 18.76 17.89 -2.07
N ARG A 266 18.44 16.60 -2.18
CA ARG A 266 19.09 15.66 -3.11
C ARG A 266 18.48 15.67 -4.52
N VAL A 267 17.33 16.32 -4.71
CA VAL A 267 16.64 16.32 -6.00
C VAL A 267 17.41 17.15 -7.03
N ASN A 268 17.95 16.47 -8.05
CA ASN A 268 18.52 17.13 -9.22
C ASN A 268 17.41 17.42 -10.25
N ARG A 269 16.89 18.66 -10.25
CA ARG A 269 15.80 19.10 -11.14
C ARG A 269 16.16 19.08 -12.63
N SER A 270 17.44 19.00 -13.00
CA SER A 270 17.85 18.78 -14.38
C SER A 270 17.59 17.34 -14.85
N ILE A 271 17.56 16.38 -13.92
CA ILE A 271 17.26 14.97 -14.16
C ILE A 271 15.78 14.70 -13.92
N THR A 272 15.29 14.99 -12.71
CA THR A 272 13.88 14.84 -12.29
C THR A 272 13.20 16.21 -12.10
N PRO A 273 12.79 16.88 -13.19
CA PRO A 273 12.19 18.22 -13.11
C PRO A 273 10.84 18.23 -12.41
N TRP A 274 10.11 17.10 -12.38
CA TRP A 274 8.85 16.99 -11.66
C TRP A 274 9.08 16.41 -10.27
N VAL A 275 8.54 17.09 -9.27
CA VAL A 275 8.48 16.62 -7.88
C VAL A 275 7.02 16.51 -7.50
N ILE A 276 6.57 15.31 -7.18
CA ILE A 276 5.20 15.02 -6.73
C ILE A 276 5.27 14.68 -5.25
N VAL A 277 4.42 15.31 -4.45
CA VAL A 277 4.26 14.97 -3.03
C VAL A 277 2.86 14.39 -2.85
N GLN A 278 2.77 13.18 -2.28
CA GLN A 278 1.51 12.58 -1.88
C GLN A 278 1.40 12.47 -0.35
N CYS A 279 0.19 12.72 0.14
CA CYS A 279 -0.22 12.43 1.51
C CYS A 279 -1.75 12.36 1.56
N HIS A 280 -2.29 11.85 2.66
CA HIS A 280 -3.73 11.65 2.81
C HIS A 280 -4.51 12.95 3.04
N ARG A 281 -4.23 13.67 4.13
CA ARG A 281 -5.00 14.87 4.46
C ARG A 281 -4.70 16.03 3.51
N PRO A 282 -5.73 16.69 2.97
CA PRO A 282 -5.53 17.86 2.12
C PRO A 282 -5.09 19.07 2.94
N TRP A 283 -4.02 19.74 2.49
CA TRP A 283 -3.48 20.95 3.14
C TRP A 283 -4.26 22.23 2.84
N LYS A 284 -4.90 22.30 1.66
CA LYS A 284 -5.70 23.45 1.23
C LYS A 284 -6.96 22.94 0.56
N GLY A 285 -8.10 23.25 1.18
CA GLY A 285 -9.41 22.88 0.64
C GLY A 285 -9.72 21.40 0.82
N SER A 286 -10.34 21.08 1.95
CA SER A 286 -11.41 20.09 1.98
C SER A 286 -12.58 20.71 2.72
N ILE A 287 -13.74 20.21 2.39
CA ILE A 287 -14.93 21.00 2.41
C ILE A 287 -15.48 21.12 3.83
N ALA A 288 -15.08 22.15 4.57
CA ALA A 288 -15.67 22.45 5.87
C ALA A 288 -17.15 22.89 5.80
N ASN A 289 -17.74 23.04 4.59
CA ASN A 289 -19.05 23.69 4.39
C ASN A 289 -19.93 23.19 3.22
N ALA A 290 -19.66 22.09 2.50
CA ALA A 290 -20.55 21.69 1.38
C ALA A 290 -21.79 20.92 1.82
N GLY A 291 -21.97 20.62 3.11
CA GLY A 291 -23.15 19.85 3.54
C GLY A 291 -23.28 18.51 2.80
N LEU A 292 -22.17 17.99 2.24
CA LEU A 292 -22.10 16.63 1.75
C LEU A 292 -21.96 15.77 2.99
N SER A 293 -23.10 15.38 3.55
CA SER A 293 -23.17 14.13 4.30
C SER A 293 -22.58 13.01 3.43
N ASP A 294 -21.90 12.04 4.04
CA ASP A 294 -21.57 10.72 3.47
C ASP A 294 -22.85 9.90 3.14
N SER A 295 -23.84 10.54 2.55
CA SER A 295 -25.04 9.92 2.00
C SER A 295 -25.15 10.31 0.53
N GLY A 296 -24.21 9.80 -0.25
CA GLY A 296 -24.30 9.83 -1.70
C GLY A 296 -25.34 8.83 -2.19
N ASN A 297 -26.62 9.23 -2.22
CA ASN A 297 -27.58 8.55 -3.09
C ASN A 297 -27.22 8.87 -4.55
N CYS A 298 -26.68 7.89 -5.28
CA CYS A 298 -26.56 7.96 -6.74
C CYS A 298 -27.96 7.88 -7.41
N PRO A 299 -28.19 8.61 -8.52
CA PRO A 299 -29.43 8.49 -9.32
C PRO A 299 -29.60 7.12 -9.96
#